data_AF-A0A940TXP8-F1
#
_entry.id   AF-A0A940TXP8-F1
#
_cell.length_a   1.000
_cell.length_b   1.000
_cell.length_c   1.000
_cell.angle_alpha   90.00
_cell.angle_beta   90.00
_cell.angle_gamma   90.00
#
_symmetry.space_group_name_H-M   'P 1'
#
loop_
_entity.id
_entity.type
_entity.pdbx_description
1 polymer ?
#
loop_
_entity_poly.entity_id
_entity_poly.type
_entity_poly.pdbx_seq_one_letter_code
_entity_poly.pdbx_strand_id
1 'polypeptide(L)' 'MNVQEVAIFLGLDPDEIGLISINGIQSELDDSVPPGCRLCFFPPMSGG' A
#
# COMPACT_ATOMS: atom_id res chain seq x y z
N MET A 1 -2.27 11.12 6.26
CA MET A 1 -1.14 10.31 5.80
C MET A 1 -1.62 9.53 4.61
N ASN A 2 -0.92 9.58 3.48
CA ASN A 2 -1.23 8.76 2.33
C ASN A 2 -0.46 7.43 2.38
N VAL A 3 -0.77 6.51 1.46
CA VAL A 3 -0.15 5.18 1.44
C VAL A 3 1.38 5.28 1.28
N GLN A 4 1.86 6.16 0.41
CA GLN A 4 3.30 6.35 0.18
C GLN A 4 4.04 6.77 1.45
N GLU A 5 3.51 7.73 2.20
CA GLU A 5 4.09 8.16 3.47
C GLU A 5 4.15 7.00 4.48
N VAL A 6 3.11 6.16 4.51
CA VAL A 6 3.10 4.96 5.37
C VAL A 6 4.14 3.93 4.91
N ALA A 7 4.27 3.70 3.61
CA ALA A 7 5.27 2.78 3.06
C ALA A 7 6.70 3.21 3.44
N ILE A 8 7.03 4.50 3.22
CA ILE A 8 8.32 5.08 3.59
C ILE A 8 8.56 4.99 5.10
N PHE A 9 7.53 5.29 5.90
CA PHE A 9 7.61 5.20 7.37
C PHE A 9 7.89 3.77 7.85
N LEU A 10 7.38 2.76 7.15
CA LEU A 10 7.63 1.34 7.43
C LEU A 10 8.95 0.82 6.84
N GLY A 11 9.69 1.66 6.09
CA GLY A 11 10.93 1.28 5.44
C GLY A 11 10.74 0.44 4.17
N LEU A 12 9.56 0.50 3.56
CA LEU A 12 9.29 -0.11 2.26
C LEU A 12 9.65 0.86 1.14
N ASP A 13 10.20 0.32 0.05
CA ASP A 13 10.40 1.08 -1.19
C ASP A 13 9.07 1.11 -1.98
N PRO A 14 8.48 2.29 -2.24
CA PRO A 14 7.28 2.42 -3.06
C PRO A 14 7.41 1.80 -4.45
N ASP A 15 8.61 1.79 -5.03
CA ASP A 15 8.86 1.24 -6.37
C ASP A 15 8.86 -0.30 -6.37
N GLU A 16 9.01 -0.94 -5.20
CA GLU A 16 8.92 -2.39 -5.02
C GLU A 16 7.54 -2.84 -4.53
N ILE A 17 6.55 -1.96 -4.48
CA ILE A 17 5.16 -2.31 -4.13
C ILE A 17 4.38 -2.56 -5.42
N GLY A 18 3.88 -3.78 -5.59
CA GLY A 18 3.09 -4.17 -6.76
C GLY A 18 1.59 -3.93 -6.60
N LEU A 19 1.06 -4.12 -5.39
CA LEU A 19 -0.35 -3.91 -5.11
C LEU A 19 -0.56 -3.39 -3.69
N ILE A 20 -1.47 -2.43 -3.56
CA ILE A 20 -1.90 -1.86 -2.29
C ILE A 20 -3.36 -2.19 -2.09
N SER A 21 -3.73 -2.55 -0.86
CA SER A 21 -5.14 -2.65 -0.50
C SER A 21 -5.45 -2.00 0.84
N ILE A 22 -6.51 -1.19 0.86
CA ILE A 22 -7.12 -0.61 2.06
C ILE A 22 -8.46 -1.31 2.30
N ASN A 23 -8.60 -1.99 3.44
CA ASN A 23 -9.82 -2.73 3.81
C ASN A 23 -10.33 -3.71 2.73
N GLY A 24 -9.41 -4.30 1.95
CA GLY A 24 -9.74 -5.24 0.88
C GLY A 24 -10.10 -4.60 -0.46
N ILE A 25 -10.08 -3.27 -0.56
CA ILE A 25 -10.23 -2.53 -1.82
C ILE A 25 -8.84 -2.20 -2.34
N GLN A 26 -8.60 -2.37 -3.65
CA GLN A 26 -7.35 -1.97 -4.29
C GLN A 26 -7.24 -0.44 -4.29
N SER A 27 -6.07 0.07 -3.93
CA SER A 27 -5.77 1.49 -3.75
C SER A 27 -4.45 1.87 -4.41
N GLU A 28 -4.20 3.16 -4.52
CA GLU A 28 -2.98 3.75 -5.09
C GLU A 28 -2.10 4.38 -4.00
N LEU A 29 -0.88 4.79 -4.37
CA LEU A 29 0.12 5.37 -3.43
C LEU A 29 -0.30 6.72 -2.84
N ASP A 30 -1.08 7.50 -3.59
CA ASP A 30 -1.58 8.81 -3.20
C ASP A 30 -2.89 8.75 -2.40
N ASP A 31 -3.52 7.57 -2.29
CA ASP A 31 -4.73 7.38 -1.51
C ASP A 31 -4.51 7.66 -0.02
N SER A 32 -5.52 8.28 0.60
CA SER A 32 -5.49 8.56 2.04
C SER A 32 -5.70 7.29 2.85
N VAL A 33 -4.89 7.11 3.90
CA VAL A 33 -4.99 5.98 4.83
C VAL A 33 -5.86 6.38 6.03
N PRO A 34 -7.08 5.83 6.18
CA PRO A 34 -7.96 6.14 7.31
C PRO A 34 -7.40 5.56 8.62
N PRO A 35 -7.61 6.22 9.78
CA PRO A 35 -7.19 5.67 11.06
C PRO A 35 -7.89 4.33 11.34
N GLY A 36 -7.12 3.35 11.83
CA GLY A 36 -7.64 2.02 12.17
C GLY A 36 -7.99 1.12 10.98
N CYS A 37 -7.65 1.51 9.74
CA CYS A 37 -7.85 0.64 8.59
C CYS A 37 -6.87 -0.53 8.56
N ARG A 38 -7.19 -1.54 7.75
CA ARG A 38 -6.24 -2.58 7.35
C ARG A 38 -5.57 -2.15 6.05
N LEU A 39 -4.29 -1.79 6.12
CA LEU A 39 -3.45 -1.52 4.97
C LEU A 39 -2.56 -2.72 4.69
N CYS A 40 -2.60 -3.24 3.46
CA CYS A 40 -1.80 -4.36 2.99
C CYS A 40 -0.93 -3.91 1.81
N PHE A 41 0.35 -4.28 1.85
CA PHE A 41 1.29 -4.12 0.75
C PHE A 41 1.65 -5.50 0.21
N PHE A 42 1.62 -5.65 -1.11
CA PHE A 42 2.06 -6.85 -1.80
C PHE A 42 3.20 -6.48 -2.76
N PRO A 43 4.25 -7.31 -2.88
CA PRO A 43 5.27 -7.12 -3.91
C PRO A 43 4.65 -7.29 -5.31
N PRO A 44 5.39 -7.02 -6.40
CA PRO A 44 4.96 -7.36 -7.75
C PRO A 44 4.58 -8.84 -7.83
N MET A 45 3.29 -9.09 -8.04
CA MET A 45 2.76 -10.44 -8.18
C MET A 45 2.61 -10.77 -9.66
N SER A 46 3.04 -11.96 -10.07
CA SER A 46 2.72 -12.53 -11.38
C SER A 46 1.63 -13.58 -11.24
N GLY A 47 0.59 -13.52 -12.08
CA GLY A 47 -0.43 -14.57 -12.18
C GLY A 47 -0.06 -15.60 -13.25
N GLY A 48 -0.22 -16.88 -12.94
CA GLY A 48 -0.18 -18.01 -13.87
C GLY A 48 -1.54 -18.67 -13.99
#